data_AF-A0A1G1Z1M1-F1
#
_entry.id   AF-A0A1G1Z1M1-F1
#
_cell.length_a   1.000
_cell.length_b   1.000
_cell.length_c   1.000
_cell.angle_alpha   90.00
_cell.angle_beta   90.00
_cell.angle_gamma   90.00
#
_symmetry.space_group_name_H-M   'P 1'
#
loop_
_entity.id
_entity.type
_entity.pdbx_description
1 polymer ?
#
loop_
_entity_poly.entity_id
_entity_poly.type
_entity_poly.pdbx_seq_one_letter_code
_entity_poly.pdbx_strand_id
1 'polypeptide(L)'
;MADKRTYADRREELIRAVAKRRRKIKTLAIEYKGGACQVCGYHKYQGALDLHHANGKKEFGIGDKGYTRSWEKVKAELDKCVLVCANCHREIEGGVTQLSAERRIEKRGEFGETL
;
A
#
# COMPACT_ATOMS: atom_id res chain seq x y z
N MET A 1 -39.06 -22.00 -18.05
CA MET A 1 -38.36 -22.73 -16.97
C MET A 1 -37.30 -21.82 -16.40
N ALA A 2 -37.31 -21.55 -15.10
CA ALA A 2 -36.33 -20.67 -14.48
C ALA A 2 -34.97 -21.38 -14.50
N ASP A 3 -34.01 -20.80 -15.22
CA ASP A 3 -32.61 -21.22 -15.27
C ASP A 3 -32.05 -21.28 -13.84
N LYS A 4 -31.97 -22.49 -13.29
CA LYS A 4 -31.50 -22.75 -11.92
C LYS A 4 -29.99 -22.69 -11.90
N ARG A 5 -29.44 -21.47 -11.94
CA ARG A 5 -28.01 -21.21 -11.76
C ARG A 5 -27.50 -21.91 -10.50
N THR A 6 -26.48 -22.76 -10.63
CA THR A 6 -25.95 -23.49 -9.48
C THR A 6 -24.98 -22.60 -8.67
N TYR A 7 -24.79 -22.92 -7.38
CA TYR A 7 -23.88 -22.17 -6.52
C TYR A 7 -22.41 -22.22 -7.01
N ALA A 8 -22.03 -23.28 -7.73
CA ALA A 8 -20.71 -23.44 -8.31
C ALA A 8 -20.42 -22.42 -9.43
N ASP A 9 -21.40 -22.14 -10.29
CA ASP A 9 -21.29 -21.14 -11.37
C ASP A 9 -21.09 -19.73 -10.82
N ARG A 10 -21.67 -19.41 -9.65
CA ARG A 10 -21.45 -18.12 -8.97
C ARG A 10 -20.06 -17.96 -8.37
N ARG A 11 -19.34 -19.05 -8.07
CA ARG A 11 -18.03 -18.95 -7.41
C ARG A 11 -17.02 -18.21 -8.30
N GLU A 12 -16.93 -18.57 -9.57
CA GLU A 12 -15.99 -17.93 -10.50
C GLU A 12 -16.33 -16.47 -10.74
N GLU A 13 -17.63 -16.16 -10.90
CA GLU A 13 -18.12 -14.80 -11.06
C GLU A 13 -17.78 -13.95 -9.82
N LEU A 14 -18.01 -14.47 -8.62
CA LEU A 14 -17.69 -13.79 -7.37
C LEU A 14 -16.17 -13.56 -7.22
N ILE A 15 -15.34 -14.55 -7.56
CA ILE A 15 -13.87 -14.40 -7.55
C ILE A 15 -13.43 -13.28 -8.52
N ARG A 16 -13.96 -13.27 -9.74
CA ARG A 16 -13.66 -12.22 -10.74
C ARG A 16 -14.14 -10.84 -10.27
N ALA A 17 -15.33 -10.76 -9.67
CA ALA A 17 -15.87 -9.51 -9.14
C ALA A 17 -15.02 -8.95 -7.99
N VAL A 18 -14.58 -9.81 -7.07
CA VAL A 18 -13.68 -9.44 -5.96
C VAL A 18 -12.32 -8.97 -6.50
N ALA A 19 -11.73 -9.70 -7.45
CA ALA A 19 -10.47 -9.31 -8.07
C ALA A 19 -10.57 -7.94 -8.78
N LYS A 20 -11.66 -7.71 -9.53
CA LYS A 20 -11.93 -6.42 -10.19
C LYS A 20 -12.07 -5.27 -9.18
N ARG A 21 -12.80 -5.50 -8.09
CA ARG A 21 -12.95 -4.52 -7.01
C ARG A 21 -11.61 -4.19 -6.35
N ARG A 22 -10.80 -5.19 -6.02
CA ARG A 22 -9.47 -5.02 -5.41
C ARG A 22 -8.54 -4.19 -6.30
N ARG A 23 -8.48 -4.50 -7.60
CA ARG A 23 -7.69 -3.73 -8.57
C ARG A 23 -8.14 -2.27 -8.60
N LYS A 24 -9.45 -2.02 -8.67
CA LYS A 24 -10.00 -0.65 -8.66
C LYS A 24 -9.59 0.13 -7.42
N ILE A 25 -9.70 -0.45 -6.22
CA ILE A 25 -9.32 0.26 -5.00
C ILE A 25 -7.79 0.44 -4.92
N LYS A 26 -6.99 -0.54 -5.35
CA LYS A 26 -5.53 -0.38 -5.43
C LYS A 26 -5.14 0.80 -6.32
N THR A 27 -5.75 0.93 -7.50
CA THR A 27 -5.52 2.08 -8.39
C THR A 27 -5.88 3.40 -7.71
N LEU A 28 -7.07 3.50 -7.12
CA LEU A 28 -7.49 4.72 -6.40
C LEU A 28 -6.56 5.06 -5.22
N ALA A 29 -6.07 4.05 -4.50
CA ALA A 29 -5.13 4.23 -3.40
C ALA A 29 -3.77 4.75 -3.88
N ILE A 30 -3.27 4.23 -5.00
CA ILE A 30 -2.03 4.69 -5.64
C ILE A 30 -2.17 6.14 -6.09
N GLU A 31 -3.27 6.47 -6.77
CA GLU A 31 -3.56 7.84 -7.23
C GLU A 31 -3.67 8.81 -6.04
N TYR A 32 -4.38 8.41 -4.98
CA TYR A 32 -4.51 9.21 -3.75
C TYR A 32 -3.16 9.53 -3.10
N LYS A 33 -2.17 8.64 -3.25
CA LYS A 33 -0.81 8.81 -2.70
C LYS A 33 0.19 9.43 -3.67
N GLY A 34 -0.26 9.91 -4.82
CA GLY A 34 0.56 10.65 -5.79
C GLY A 34 1.11 9.81 -6.94
N GLY A 35 0.70 8.55 -7.09
CA GLY A 35 0.96 7.74 -8.29
C GLY A 35 2.40 7.22 -8.46
N ALA A 36 3.32 7.59 -7.57
CA ALA A 36 4.72 7.24 -7.64
C ALA A 36 5.27 6.83 -6.27
N CYS A 37 6.36 6.06 -6.27
CA CYS A 37 7.11 5.79 -5.06
C CYS A 37 7.64 7.10 -4.45
N GLN A 38 7.33 7.35 -3.18
CA GLN A 38 7.72 8.55 -2.46
C GLN A 38 9.21 8.58 -2.06
N VAL A 39 9.94 7.50 -2.32
CA VAL A 39 11.39 7.37 -2.06
C VAL A 39 12.18 7.56 -3.35
N CYS A 40 11.91 6.76 -4.39
CA CYS A 40 12.70 6.75 -5.63
C CYS A 40 11.95 7.29 -6.87
N GLY A 41 10.67 7.66 -6.76
CA GLY A 41 9.89 8.20 -7.88
C GLY A 41 9.39 7.16 -8.90
N TYR A 42 9.55 5.86 -8.64
CA TYR A 42 9.06 4.80 -9.52
C TYR A 42 7.55 4.89 -9.76
N HIS A 43 7.12 4.93 -11.03
CA HIS A 43 5.71 5.07 -11.42
C HIS A 43 5.34 4.25 -12.68
N LYS A 44 6.23 3.36 -13.13
CA LYS A 44 6.05 2.63 -14.41
C LYS A 44 4.97 1.55 -14.36
N TYR A 45 4.82 0.87 -13.22
CA TYR A 45 3.85 -0.22 -13.07
C TYR A 45 3.20 -0.20 -11.68
N GLN A 46 1.88 -0.01 -11.65
CA GLN A 46 1.08 0.03 -10.41
C GLN A 46 1.19 -1.25 -9.58
N GLY A 47 1.44 -2.40 -10.21
CA GLY A 47 1.58 -3.67 -9.50
C GLY A 47 2.87 -3.79 -8.70
N ALA A 48 3.90 -2.99 -9.02
CA ALA A 48 5.16 -2.93 -8.28
C ALA A 48 5.17 -1.84 -7.18
N LEU A 49 4.04 -1.18 -6.96
CA LEU A 49 3.82 -0.23 -5.88
C LEU A 49 3.03 -0.87 -4.75
N ASP A 50 3.48 -0.62 -3.53
CA ASP A 50 2.93 -1.11 -2.28
C ASP A 50 2.84 0.00 -1.24
N LEU A 51 1.95 -0.19 -0.27
CA LEU A 51 1.72 0.75 0.81
C LEU A 51 2.48 0.28 2.04
N HIS A 52 3.48 1.06 2.44
CA HIS A 52 4.26 0.83 3.65
C HIS A 52 3.68 1.66 4.80
N HIS A 53 3.59 1.09 6.00
CA HIS A 53 3.10 1.80 7.18
C HIS A 53 4.25 2.52 7.89
N ALA A 54 4.25 3.86 7.89
CA ALA A 54 5.34 4.64 8.49
C ALA A 54 5.45 4.47 10.01
N ASN A 55 4.35 4.23 10.73
CA ASN A 55 4.31 4.19 12.19
C ASN A 55 4.15 2.77 12.81
N GLY A 56 4.34 1.70 12.03
CA GLY A 56 4.34 0.30 12.51
C GLY A 56 3.03 -0.25 13.09
N LYS A 57 2.04 0.60 13.40
CA LYS A 57 0.71 0.20 13.89
C LYS A 57 -0.30 0.18 12.75
N LYS A 58 -0.76 -1.03 12.38
CA LYS A 58 -1.88 -1.25 11.46
C LYS A 58 -3.15 -1.59 12.24
N GLU A 59 -4.28 -1.01 11.85
CA GLU A 59 -5.58 -1.53 12.25
C GLU A 59 -6.02 -2.65 11.29
N PHE A 60 -5.60 -2.58 10.02
CA PHE A 60 -5.81 -3.62 9.01
C PHE A 60 -4.82 -3.47 7.85
N GLY A 61 -4.45 -4.58 7.20
CA GLY A 61 -3.62 -4.51 5.99
C GLY A 61 -4.42 -4.04 4.78
N ILE A 62 -4.05 -2.90 4.18
CA ILE A 62 -4.51 -2.47 2.85
C ILE A 62 -3.83 -3.36 1.80
N GLY A 63 -4.24 -4.63 1.77
CA GLY A 63 -3.83 -5.61 0.79
C GLY A 63 -5.02 -6.50 0.48
N ASP A 64 -4.81 -7.81 0.46
CA ASP A 64 -5.82 -8.79 0.02
C ASP A 64 -7.16 -8.69 0.78
N LYS A 65 -7.14 -8.26 2.05
CA LYS A 65 -8.32 -8.18 2.93
C LYS A 65 -8.82 -6.75 3.23
N GLY A 66 -8.05 -5.70 2.91
CA GLY A 66 -8.40 -4.31 3.25
C GLY A 66 -9.38 -3.66 2.27
N TYR A 67 -9.41 -4.14 1.01
CA TYR A 67 -10.19 -3.54 -0.07
C TYR A 67 -11.69 -3.90 -0.08
N THR A 68 -12.21 -4.51 0.97
CA THR A 68 -13.64 -4.78 1.15
C THR A 68 -14.34 -3.78 2.08
N ARG A 69 -13.61 -2.77 2.59
CA ARG A 69 -14.14 -1.72 3.47
C ARG A 69 -14.62 -0.49 2.69
N SER A 70 -15.36 0.38 3.38
CA SER A 70 -15.78 1.68 2.83
C SER A 70 -14.57 2.52 2.44
N TRP A 71 -14.72 3.33 1.38
CA TRP A 71 -13.64 4.16 0.86
C TRP A 71 -13.08 5.12 1.92
N GLU A 72 -13.93 5.65 2.80
CA GLU A 72 -13.50 6.54 3.90
C GLU A 72 -12.55 5.85 4.89
N LYS A 73 -12.83 4.60 5.26
CA LYS A 73 -11.93 3.82 6.12
C LYS A 73 -10.62 3.50 5.42
N VAL A 74 -10.69 3.19 4.12
CA VAL A 74 -9.50 2.98 3.30
C VAL A 74 -8.66 4.26 3.26
N LYS A 75 -9.27 5.43 3.04
CA LYS A 75 -8.60 6.72 3.01
C LYS A 75 -7.90 7.03 4.35
N ALA A 76 -8.60 6.87 5.47
CA ALA A 76 -8.03 7.09 6.80
C ALA A 76 -6.81 6.20 7.09
N GLU A 77 -6.82 4.95 6.61
CA GLU A 77 -5.66 4.07 6.75
C GLU A 77 -4.57 4.40 5.72
N LEU A 78 -4.94 4.81 4.51
CA LEU A 78 -3.99 5.31 3.52
C LEU A 78 -3.22 6.49 4.10
N ASP A 79 -3.85 7.44 4.78
CA ASP A 79 -3.18 8.60 5.38
C ASP A 79 -2.01 8.22 6.32
N LYS A 80 -2.07 7.05 6.96
CA LYS A 80 -0.98 6.50 7.80
C LYS A 80 0.12 5.77 7.02
N CYS A 81 -0.12 5.51 5.73
CA CYS A 81 0.78 4.78 4.85
C CYS A 81 1.55 5.72 3.91
N VAL A 82 2.67 5.24 3.42
CA VAL A 82 3.49 5.84 2.37
C VAL A 82 3.52 4.91 1.16
N LEU A 83 3.49 5.48 -0.03
CA LEU A 83 3.51 4.70 -1.27
C LEU A 83 4.96 4.46 -1.69
N VAL A 84 5.37 3.20 -1.76
CA VAL A 84 6.74 2.80 -2.09
C VAL A 84 6.75 1.70 -3.14
N CYS A 85 7.84 1.58 -3.90
CA CYS A 85 8.00 0.42 -4.78
C CYS A 85 8.46 -0.80 -3.99
N ALA A 86 8.30 -1.99 -4.54
CA ALA A 86 8.69 -3.24 -3.89
C ALA A 86 10.15 -3.27 -3.41
N ASN A 87 11.07 -2.60 -4.12
CA ASN A 87 12.47 -2.50 -3.72
C ASN A 87 12.62 -1.59 -2.49
N CYS A 88 12.13 -0.34 -2.57
CA CYS A 88 12.19 0.58 -1.44
C CYS A 88 11.43 0.05 -0.22
N HIS A 89 10.35 -0.71 -0.41
CA HIS A 89 9.65 -1.38 0.69
C HIS A 89 10.58 -2.32 1.46
N ARG A 90 11.30 -3.19 0.74
CA ARG A 90 12.26 -4.13 1.33
C ARG A 90 13.46 -3.41 1.93
N GLU A 91 13.94 -2.34 1.30
CA GLU A 91 15.03 -1.52 1.84
C GLU A 91 14.64 -0.83 3.14
N ILE A 92 13.40 -0.34 3.26
CA ILE A 92 12.89 0.25 4.51
C ILE A 92 12.78 -0.81 5.59
N GLU A 93 12.22 -1.99 5.29
CA GLU A 93 12.16 -3.12 6.24
C GLU A 93 13.56 -3.59 6.68
N GLY A 94 14.53 -3.56 5.76
CA GLY A 94 15.92 -3.88 6.02
C GLY A 94 16.75 -2.75 6.64
N GLY A 95 16.18 -1.57 6.87
CA GLY A 95 16.89 -0.41 7.40
C GLY A 95 17.94 0.21 6.46
N VAL A 96 17.95 -0.16 5.18
CA VAL A 96 18.86 0.36 4.15
C VAL A 96 18.45 1.76 3.71
N THR A 97 17.15 2.01 3.65
CA THR A 97 16.57 3.30 3.22
C THR A 97 15.59 3.79 4.27
N GLN A 98 15.56 5.10 4.50
CA GLN A 98 14.61 5.74 5.42
C GLN A 98 13.60 6.61 4.66
N LEU A 99 12.40 6.73 5.21
CA LEU A 99 11.40 7.66 4.70
C LEU A 99 11.87 9.09 4.98
N SER A 100 11.70 9.98 4.01
CA SER A 100 12.17 11.37 4.10
C SER A 100 11.58 12.15 5.28
N ALA A 101 10.42 11.72 5.80
CA ALA A 101 9.79 12.30 6.99
C ALA A 101 10.54 11.99 8.30
N GLU A 102 11.34 10.93 8.33
CA GLU A 102 12.21 10.54 9.44
C GLU A 102 13.67 10.90 9.18
N ARG A 103 13.92 12.05 8.53
CA ARG A 103 15.27 12.63 8.55
C ARG A 103 15.54 13.05 9.99
N ARG A 104 15.94 12.09 10.84
CA ARG A 104 16.52 12.35 12.14
C ARG A 104 17.63 13.35 11.85
N ILE A 105 17.48 14.56 12.36
CA ILE A 105 18.63 15.40 12.60
C ILE A 105 19.40 14.63 13.68
N GLU A 106 20.19 13.64 13.28
CA GLU A 106 21.28 13.18 14.11
C GLU A 106 22.13 14.44 14.26
N LYS A 107 22.08 15.06 15.44
CA LYS A 107 23.08 16.04 15.83
C LYS A 107 24.40 15.29 15.85
N ARG A 108 25.03 15.18 14.68
CA ARG A 108 26.43 14.80 14.57
C ARG A 108 27.18 15.89 15.31
N GLY A 109 27.94 15.50 16.33
CA GLY A 109 28.92 16.41 16.92
C GLY A 109 29.87 16.91 15.84
N GLU A 110 30.62 17.97 16.12
CA GLU A 110 31.52 18.66 15.17
C GLU A 110 32.55 17.72 14.49
N PHE A 111 32.71 16.48 15.00
CA PHE A 111 33.61 15.45 14.48
C PHE A 111 32.93 14.16 13.98
N GLY A 112 31.60 14.15 13.81
CA GLY A 112 30.89 13.04 13.16
C GLY A 112 30.68 11.78 14.01
N GLU A 113 30.77 11.89 15.33
CA GLU A 113 30.43 10.81 16.26
C GLU A 113 28.95 10.87 16.66
N THR A 114 28.33 9.70 16.84
CA THR A 114 26.96 9.55 17.36
C THR A 114 26.98 9.70 18.89
N LEU A 115 26.27 10.69 19.43
CA LEU A 115 26.03 10.86 20.87
C LEU A 115 25.06 9.80 21.42
#